data_AF-D8RJV4-F1
#
_entry.id   AF-D8RJV4-F1
#
_cell.length_a   1.000
_cell.length_b   1.000
_cell.length_c   1.000
_cell.angle_alpha   90.00
_cell.angle_beta   90.00
_cell.angle_gamma   90.00
#
_symmetry.space_group_name_H-M   'P 1'
#
loop_
_entity.id
_entity.type
_entity.pdbx_description
1 polymer ?
#
loop_
_entity_poly.entity_id
_entity_poly.type
_entity_poly.pdbx_seq_one_letter_code
_entity_poly.pdbx_strand_id
1 'polypeptide(L)' 'ISQGAATMCYTALHPSLKDVTGQYFVDSNKSNCSAYGRDPELAHKLWTFSQELINKHSPS' A
#
# COMPACT_ATOMS: atom_id res chain seq x y z
N ILE A 1 0.51 7.31 -24.85
CA ILE A 1 1.51 7.14 -23.78
C ILE A 1 0.78 6.54 -22.57
N SER A 2 1.23 5.38 -22.07
CA SER A 2 0.55 4.62 -21.00
C SER A 2 0.84 5.23 -19.63
N GLN A 3 -0.06 6.05 -19.09
CA GLN A 3 0.09 6.68 -17.77
C GLN A 3 -0.53 5.86 -16.63
N GLY A 4 -1.38 4.88 -16.95
CA GLY A 4 -2.18 4.15 -15.94
C GLY A 4 -1.37 3.42 -14.87
N ALA A 5 -0.13 3.03 -15.18
CA ALA A 5 0.78 2.36 -14.24
C ALA A 5 2.05 3.17 -13.94
N ALA A 6 2.16 4.42 -14.41
CA ALA A 6 3.40 5.20 -14.35
C ALA A 6 3.95 5.32 -12.92
N THR A 7 3.10 5.68 -11.96
CA THR A 7 3.47 5.77 -10.54
C THR A 7 3.95 4.43 -9.98
N MET A 8 3.33 3.31 -10.35
CA MET A 8 3.75 1.98 -9.89
C MET A 8 5.11 1.58 -10.49
N CYS A 9 5.33 1.86 -11.77
CA CYS A 9 6.64 1.62 -12.40
C CYS A 9 7.74 2.48 -11.77
N TYR A 10 7.44 3.74 -11.44
CA TYR A 10 8.39 4.60 -10.72
C TYR A 10 8.73 4.05 -9.35
N THR A 11 7.73 3.68 -8.53
CA THR A 11 7.98 3.18 -7.17
C THR A 11 8.69 1.83 -7.13
N ALA A 12 8.44 0.96 -8.11
CA ALA A 12 9.06 -0.37 -8.17
C ALA A 12 10.48 -0.37 -8.74
N LEU A 13 10.79 0.56 -9.67
CA LEU A 13 12.00 0.45 -10.51
C LEU A 13 13.01 1.59 -10.30
N HIS A 14 12.60 2.75 -9.78
CA HIS A 14 13.48 3.91 -9.76
C HIS A 14 14.58 3.76 -8.68
N PRO A 15 15.88 3.85 -9.03
CA PRO A 15 16.99 3.59 -8.08
C PRO A 15 16.97 4.47 -6.83
N SER A 16 16.43 5.69 -6.92
CA SER A 16 16.31 6.59 -5.75
C SER A 16 15.35 6.10 -4.68
N LEU A 17 14.57 5.04 -4.96
CA LEU A 17 13.59 4.47 -4.05
C LEU A 17 14.01 3.11 -3.48
N LYS A 18 15.23 2.65 -3.77
CA LYS A 18 15.74 1.33 -3.35
C LYS A 18 15.54 1.03 -1.86
N ASP A 19 15.75 2.04 -1.01
CA ASP A 19 15.65 1.91 0.45
C ASP A 19 14.48 2.73 1.03
N VAL A 20 13.52 3.12 0.19
CA VAL A 20 12.35 3.91 0.61
C VAL A 20 11.17 2.97 0.85
N THR A 21 10.69 2.93 2.10
CA THR A 21 9.53 2.11 2.51
C THR A 21 8.48 2.94 3.23
N GLY A 22 7.25 2.45 3.30
CA GLY A 22 6.16 3.06 4.07
C GLY A 22 5.62 4.40 3.52
N GLN A 23 5.98 4.78 2.29
CA GLN A 23 5.57 6.04 1.69
C GLN A 23 4.44 5.88 0.67
N TYR A 24 3.63 6.92 0.54
CA TYR A 24 2.55 7.00 -0.43
C TYR A 24 2.92 7.94 -1.58
N PHE A 25 2.55 7.57 -2.81
CA PHE A 25 2.91 8.31 -4.03
C PHE A 25 1.69 8.56 -4.92
N VAL A 26 1.62 9.77 -5.48
CA VAL A 26 0.63 10.20 -6.48
C VAL A 26 1.40 10.91 -7.60
N ASP A 27 1.11 10.55 -8.85
CA ASP A 27 1.82 11.09 -10.02
C ASP A 27 3.35 11.06 -9.88
N SER A 28 3.89 9.92 -9.41
CA SER A 28 5.32 9.70 -9.13
C SER A 28 5.96 10.64 -8.08
N ASN A 29 5.16 11.37 -7.30
CA ASN A 29 5.62 12.25 -6.24
C ASN A 29 5.15 11.76 -4.87
N LYS A 30 5.96 11.98 -3.83
CA LYS A 30 5.56 11.67 -2.45
C LYS A 30 4.36 12.53 -2.06
N SER A 31 3.36 11.90 -1.46
CA SER A 31 2.14 12.57 -1.02
C SER A 31 1.63 11.97 0.30
N ASN A 32 0.66 12.64 0.91
CA ASN A 32 -0.02 12.12 2.10
C ASN A 32 -1.22 11.29 1.69
N CYS A 33 -1.38 10.13 2.30
CA CYS A 33 -2.63 9.39 2.26
C CYS A 33 -3.67 10.03 3.21
N SER A 34 -4.90 9.53 3.15
CA SER A 34 -6.00 10.00 4.02
C SER A 34 -5.66 9.85 5.51
N ALA A 35 -6.45 10.49 6.39
CA ALA A 35 -6.28 10.33 7.83
C ALA A 35 -6.41 8.84 8.25
N TYR A 36 -7.41 8.14 7.71
CA TYR A 36 -7.62 6.71 7.94
C TYR A 36 -6.47 5.85 7.39
N GLY A 37 -5.88 6.22 6.25
CA GLY A 37 -4.74 5.51 5.68
C GLY A 37 -3.44 5.66 6.49
N ARG A 38 -3.44 6.51 7.52
CA ARG A 38 -2.32 6.72 8.46
C ARG A 38 -2.64 6.26 9.88
N ASP A 39 -3.82 5.69 10.10
CA ASP A 39 -4.26 5.25 11.42
C ASP A 39 -3.72 3.82 11.71
N PRO A 40 -2.74 3.68 12.63
CA PRO A 40 -2.14 2.38 12.93
C PRO A 40 -3.11 1.44 13.66
N GLU A 41 -4.04 1.96 14.46
CA GLU A 41 -5.03 1.15 15.16
C GLU A 41 -6.03 0.56 14.18
N LEU A 42 -6.48 1.37 13.21
CA LEU A 42 -7.35 0.91 12.14
C LEU A 42 -6.66 -0.13 11.26
N ALA A 43 -5.38 0.08 10.92
CA ALA A 43 -4.59 -0.89 10.16
C ALA A 43 -4.50 -2.25 10.88
N HIS A 44 -4.25 -2.24 12.19
CA HIS A 44 -4.19 -3.46 13.00
C HIS A 44 -5.55 -4.19 13.07
N LYS A 45 -6.64 -3.44 13.26
CA LYS A 45 -8.01 -3.99 13.24
C LYS A 45 -8.33 -4.66 11.90
N LEU A 46 -8.02 -3.99 10.79
CA LEU A 46 -8.25 -4.50 9.44
C LEU A 46 -7.44 -5.77 9.16
N TRP A 47 -6.18 -5.81 9.59
CA TRP A 47 -5.32 -6.98 9.46
C TRP A 47 -5.90 -8.18 10.20
N THR A 48 -6.26 -8.00 11.48
CA THR A 48 -6.85 -9.05 12.32
C THR A 48 -8.12 -9.61 11.70
N PHE A 49 -9.02 -8.72 11.27
CA PHE A 49 -10.26 -9.10 10.60
C PHE A 49 -10.02 -9.91 9.32
N SER A 50 -9.08 -9.47 8.48
CA SER A 50 -8.74 -10.15 7.22
C SER A 50 -8.20 -11.55 7.44
N GLN A 51 -7.34 -11.74 8.45
CA GLN A 51 -6.80 -13.05 8.80
C GLN A 51 -7.89 -13.99 9.31
N GLU A 52 -8.80 -13.52 10.17
CA GLU A 52 -9.96 -14.30 10.62
C GLU A 52 -10.88 -14.69 9.45
N LEU A 53 -11.08 -13.77 8.50
CA LEU A 53 -11.92 -14.00 7.33
C LEU A 53 -11.33 -15.10 6.43
N ILE A 54 -10.03 -15.03 6.14
CA ILE A 54 -9.32 -16.04 5.33
C ILE A 54 -9.36 -17.40 6.02
N ASN A 55 -9.08 -17.45 7.32
CA ASN A 55 -9.09 -18.71 8.08
C ASN A 55 -10.46 -19.39 8.10
N LYS A 56 -11.55 -18.61 8.14
CA LYS A 56 -12.92 -19.15 8.10
C LYS A 56 -13.33 -19.74 6.75
N HIS A 57 -12.69 -19.31 5.65
CA HIS A 57 -13.09 -19.67 4.28
C HIS A 57 -12.00 -20.41 3.50
N SER A 58 -10.91 -20.81 4.15
CA SER A 58 -9.88 -21.63 3.52
C SER A 58 -10.37 -23.08 3.48
N PRO A 59 -10.52 -23.70 2.29
CA PRO A 59 -10.80 -25.12 2.21
C PRO A 59 -9.61 -25.89 2.79
N SER A 60 -9.91 -26.81 3.71
CA SER A 60 -8.96 -27.77 4.30
C SER A 60 -8.35 -28.70 3.26
#